data_AF-A0A923ZZY0-F1
#
_entry.id   AF-A0A923ZZY0-F1
#
_cell.length_a   1.000
_cell.length_b   1.000
_cell.length_c   1.000
_cell.angle_alpha   90.00
_cell.angle_beta   90.00
_cell.angle_gamma   90.00
#
_symmetry.space_group_name_H-M   'P 1'
#
loop_
_entity.id
_entity.type
_entity.pdbx_description
1 polymer ?
#
loop_
_entity_poly.entity_id
_entity_poly.type
_entity_poly.pdbx_seq_one_letter_code
_entity_poly.pdbx_strand_id
1 'polypeptide(L)' 'MTTLSELKELIHKNFDIDPATLSVDAPLSDYGLDSLSLAELLFVIEDHFHLDFAEVPKDVGTLGALARLIDSQRLSQAA' A
#
# COMPACT_ATOMS: atom_id res chain seq x y z
N MET A 1 -11.03 9.16 -6.54
CA MET A 1 -10.72 8.11 -5.56
C MET A 1 -9.46 8.52 -4.82
N THR A 2 -9.36 8.20 -3.54
CA THR A 2 -8.11 8.47 -2.79
C THR A 2 -7.17 7.28 -2.95
N THR A 3 -5.87 7.52 -2.91
CA THR A 3 -4.84 6.47 -2.93
C THR A 3 -5.12 5.38 -1.90
N LEU A 4 -5.63 5.76 -0.72
CA LEU A 4 -6.02 4.83 0.34
C LEU A 4 -7.18 3.89 -0.07
N SER A 5 -8.20 4.43 -0.74
CA SER A 5 -9.34 3.62 -1.20
C SER A 5 -8.89 2.57 -2.22
N GLU A 6 -8.06 2.97 -3.18
CA GLU A 6 -7.50 2.06 -4.18
C GLU A 6 -6.60 1.00 -3.53
N LEU A 7 -5.76 1.41 -2.57
CA LEU A 7 -4.90 0.50 -1.81
C LEU A 7 -5.71 -0.56 -1.06
N LYS A 8 -6.83 -0.17 -0.45
CA LYS A 8 -7.76 -1.09 0.23
C LYS A 8 -8.38 -2.09 -0.74
N GLU A 9 -8.79 -1.63 -1.93
CA GLU A 9 -9.34 -2.52 -2.97
C GLU A 9 -8.28 -3.48 -3.53
N LEU A 10 -7.04 -3.02 -3.72
CA LEU A 10 -5.89 -3.84 -4.10
C LEU A 10 -5.63 -4.96 -3.09
N ILE A 11 -5.58 -4.58 -1.81
CA ILE A 11 -5.35 -5.55 -0.73
C ILE A 11 -6.50 -6.55 -0.67
N HIS A 12 -7.74 -6.10 -0.81
CA HIS A 12 -8.90 -6.99 -0.86
C HIS A 12 -8.82 -7.99 -2.01
N LYS A 13 -8.47 -7.55 -3.22
CA LYS A 13 -8.40 -8.43 -4.40
C LYS A 13 -7.26 -9.45 -4.33
N ASN A 14 -6.13 -9.07 -3.76
CA ASN A 14 -4.93 -9.93 -3.76
C ASN A 14 -4.80 -10.79 -2.51
N PHE A 15 -5.20 -10.27 -1.35
CA PHE A 15 -5.01 -10.92 -0.05
C PHE A 15 -6.33 -11.37 0.58
N ASP A 16 -7.47 -11.13 -0.08
CA ASP A 16 -8.83 -11.46 0.42
C ASP A 16 -9.16 -10.79 1.78
N ILE A 17 -8.52 -9.66 2.07
CA ILE A 17 -8.74 -8.91 3.32
C ILE A 17 -9.86 -7.90 3.11
N ASP A 18 -10.77 -7.79 4.08
CA ASP A 18 -11.88 -6.86 3.98
C ASP A 18 -11.41 -5.39 4.07
N PRO A 19 -11.73 -4.54 3.08
CA PRO A 19 -11.28 -3.14 3.07
C PRO A 19 -11.91 -2.28 4.18
N ALA A 20 -13.01 -2.75 4.79
CA ALA A 20 -13.64 -2.12 5.93
C ALA A 20 -12.92 -2.44 7.25
N THR A 21 -12.22 -3.58 7.34
CA THR A 21 -11.40 -3.91 8.51
C THR A 21 -10.03 -3.25 8.44
N LEU A 22 -9.53 -2.97 7.24
CA LEU A 22 -8.28 -2.23 7.03
C LEU A 22 -8.36 -0.81 7.59
N SER A 23 -7.68 -0.60 8.72
CA SER A 23 -7.54 0.70 9.38
C SER A 23 -6.23 1.38 8.99
N VAL A 24 -6.27 2.70 8.84
CA VAL A 24 -5.13 3.50 8.34
C VAL A 24 -4.02 3.67 9.36
N ASP A 25 -4.38 3.60 10.64
CA ASP A 25 -3.49 3.72 11.79
C ASP A 25 -2.99 2.37 12.29
N ALA A 26 -3.57 1.27 11.81
CA ALA A 26 -3.20 -0.07 12.23
C ALA A 26 -2.00 -0.59 11.44
N PRO A 27 -1.15 -1.41 12.08
CA PRO A 27 -0.02 -2.00 11.41
C PRO A 27 -0.47 -3.04 10.38
N LEU A 28 0.21 -3.08 9.23
CA LEU A 28 -0.08 -4.03 8.14
C LEU A 28 0.05 -5.49 8.62
N SER A 29 1.02 -5.74 9.51
CA SER A 29 1.23 -7.05 10.13
C SER A 29 0.03 -7.55 10.96
N ASP A 30 -0.84 -6.66 11.46
CA ASP A 30 -2.07 -7.06 12.19
C ASP A 30 -3.07 -7.76 11.26
N TYR A 31 -3.03 -7.43 9.96
CA TYR A 31 -3.87 -8.02 8.92
C TYR A 31 -3.26 -9.27 8.29
N GLY A 32 -2.14 -9.78 8.81
CA GLY A 32 -1.42 -10.91 8.22
C GLY A 32 -0.58 -10.52 7.00
N LEU A 33 -0.27 -9.23 6.81
CA LEU A 33 0.69 -8.79 5.81
C LEU A 33 2.11 -8.94 6.37
N ASP A 34 2.64 -10.15 6.24
CA ASP A 34 4.02 -10.49 6.57
C ASP A 34 5.01 -9.95 5.54
N SER A 35 6.31 -10.15 5.75
CA SER A 35 7.37 -9.67 4.85
C SER A 35 7.23 -10.13 3.39
N LEU A 36 6.70 -11.34 3.15
CA LEU A 36 6.41 -11.84 1.79
C LEU A 36 5.21 -11.12 1.18
N SER A 37 4.10 -11.04 1.91
CA SER A 37 2.88 -10.38 1.48
C SER A 37 3.08 -8.88 1.28
N LEU A 38 3.94 -8.24 2.08
CA LEU A 38 4.37 -6.85 1.87
C LEU A 38 5.11 -6.66 0.56
N ALA A 39 6.03 -7.58 0.21
CA ALA A 39 6.73 -7.52 -1.06
C ALA A 39 5.77 -7.70 -2.24
N GLU A 40 4.83 -8.64 -2.16
CA GLU A 40 3.77 -8.81 -3.17
C GLU A 40 2.87 -7.58 -3.27
N LEU A 41 2.46 -7.02 -2.14
CA LEU A 41 1.62 -5.82 -2.09
C LEU A 41 2.33 -4.65 -2.76
N LEU A 42 3.60 -4.42 -2.46
CA LEU A 42 4.40 -3.37 -3.10
C LEU A 42 4.45 -3.57 -4.61
N PHE A 43 4.70 -4.79 -5.08
CA PHE A 43 4.76 -5.09 -6.50
C PHE A 43 3.44 -4.76 -7.22
N VAL A 44 2.29 -5.08 -6.59
CA VAL A 44 0.99 -4.76 -7.19
C VAL A 44 0.70 -3.26 -7.12
N ILE A 45 1.13 -2.57 -6.07
CA ILE A 45 1.02 -1.11 -6.00
C ILE A 45 1.86 -0.46 -7.10
N GLU A 46 3.09 -0.91 -7.31
CA GLU A 46 3.97 -0.42 -8.38
C GLU A 46 3.32 -0.58 -9.75
N ASP A 47 2.78 -1.78 -10.03
CA ASP A 47 2.08 -2.06 -11.29
C ASP A 47 0.80 -1.21 -11.45
N HIS A 48 -0.04 -1.14 -10.41
CA HIS A 48 -1.32 -0.44 -10.46
C HIS A 48 -1.18 1.07 -10.54
N PHE A 49 -0.23 1.65 -9.79
CA PHE A 49 0.00 3.09 -9.77
C PHE A 49 1.09 3.53 -10.76
N HIS A 50 1.71 2.59 -11.48
CA HIS A 50 2.87 2.82 -12.34
C HIS A 50 4.00 3.57 -11.62
N LEU A 51 4.22 3.21 -10.35
CA LEU A 51 5.26 3.78 -9.49
C LEU A 51 6.47 2.85 -9.44
N ASP A 52 7.63 3.44 -9.14
CA ASP A 52 8.86 2.71 -8.88
C ASP A 52 9.31 3.05 -7.45
N PHE A 53 9.18 2.09 -6.52
CA PHE A 53 9.74 2.24 -5.19
C PHE A 53 11.20 1.81 -5.24
N ALA A 54 12.10 2.77 -5.46
CA ALA A 54 13.53 2.52 -5.49
C ALA A 54 14.06 1.79 -4.23
N GLU A 55 13.37 1.94 -3.09
CA GLU A 55 13.58 1.14 -1.89
C GLU A 55 12.26 0.72 -1.25
N VAL A 56 12.18 -0.54 -0.82
CA VAL A 56 11.09 -1.03 0.05
C VAL A 56 11.11 -0.20 1.32
N PRO A 57 10.04 0.56 1.60
CA PRO A 57 10.08 1.52 2.68
C PRO A 57 9.98 0.78 4.02
N LYS A 58 11.12 0.71 4.71
CA LYS A 58 11.28 -0.01 5.99
C LYS A 58 10.41 0.55 7.11
N ASP A 59 9.98 1.81 6.98
CA ASP A 59 9.13 2.53 7.93
C ASP A 59 7.63 2.46 7.59
N VAL A 60 7.23 1.74 6.54
CA VAL A 60 5.80 1.58 6.24
C VAL A 60 5.21 0.49 7.13
N GLY A 61 4.92 0.90 8.36
CA GLY A 61 4.20 0.08 9.32
C GLY A 61 2.70 0.05 9.05
N THR A 62 2.11 1.10 8.48
CA THR A 62 0.66 1.27 8.39
C THR A 62 0.17 1.61 6.99
N LEU A 63 -1.11 1.30 6.74
CA LEU A 63 -1.78 1.58 5.47
C LEU A 63 -1.82 3.08 5.14
N GLY A 64 -1.99 3.94 6.16
CA GLY A 64 -1.98 5.39 6.00
C GLY A 64 -0.62 5.94 5.61
N ALA A 65 0.46 5.39 6.17
CA ALA A 65 1.82 5.75 5.77
C ALA A 65 2.11 5.34 4.32
N LEU A 66 1.71 4.12 3.93
CA LEU A 66 1.85 3.63 2.56
C LEU A 66 1.10 4.52 1.56
N ALA A 67 -0.16 4.86 1.86
CA ALA A 67 -0.97 5.72 1.00
C ALA A 67 -0.37 7.13 0.83
N ARG A 68 0.19 7.72 1.89
CA ARG A 68 0.89 9.02 1.80
C ARG A 68 2.17 8.94 0.98
N LEU A 69 2.92 7.84 1.10
CA LEU A 69 4.14 7.61 0.34
C LEU A 69 3.83 7.51 -1.17
N ILE A 70 2.83 6.71 -1.53
CA ILE A 70 2.33 6.60 -2.91
C ILE A 70 1.91 7.97 -3.45
N ASP A 71 1.12 8.73 -2.68
CA ASP A 71 0.66 10.06 -3.08
C ASP A 71 1.83 11.02 -3.35
N SER A 72 2.83 11.00 -2.47
CA SER A 72 4.06 11.82 -2.62
C SER A 72 4.88 11.42 -3.85
N GLN A 73 4.98 10.12 -4.15
CA GLN A 73 5.66 9.62 -5.35
C GLN A 73 4.93 10.01 -6.63
N ARG A 74 3.59 9.89 -6.66
CA ARG A 74 2.77 10.31 -7.81
C ARG A 74 2.91 11.80 -8.09
N LEU A 75 2.96 12.63 -7.05
CA LEU A 75 3.20 14.06 -7.18
C LEU A 75 4.60 14.36 -7.71
N SER A 76 5.61 13.62 -7.26
CA SER A 76 7.00 13.80 -7.68
C SER A 76 7.26 13.34 -9.12
N GLN A 77 6.62 12.26 -9.58
CA GLN A 77 6.70 11.81 -10.98
C GLN A 77 5.91 12.67 -11.96
N ALA A 78 4.85 13.35 -11.50
CA ALA A 78 4.04 14.22 -12.33
C ALA A 78 4.62 15.64 -12.53
N ALA A 79 5.74 15.95 -11.86
CA ALA A 79 6.44 17.24 -11.90
C ALA A 79 7.65 17.20 -12.83
#